data_AF-A0A840I423-F1
#
_entry.id   AF-A0A840I423-F1
#
_cell.length_a   1.000
_cell.length_b   1.000
_cell.length_c   1.000
_cell.angle_alpha   90.00
_cell.angle_beta   90.00
_cell.angle_gamma   90.00
#
_symmetry.space_group_name_H-M   'P 1'
#
loop_
_entity.id
_entity.type
_entity.pdbx_description
1 polymer ?
#
loop_
_entity_poly.entity_id
_entity_poly.type
_entity_poly.pdbx_seq_one_letter_code
_entity_poly.pdbx_strand_id
1 'polypeptide(L)'
;MAHNPQPMPAQSQKRTGIIGKKLGMTRLYTAEGTHVPCTVVSLEGCQVTAHRTVERDGYIALQLGAGTAKVSRTSKPMRGHFAKAGVEPKRKLAEFRVPEDALIEIGATLTADHFVPGQRVDVVGTSVGKGFAGGMKRHNFGGLRASHGVSISHRSHGSTGQCQDPGKVFKGKKMAGHMGDVRVTTQNLEVVRTDVARGLILVKGAVPGSKGGWVMIKDAIKKPLPEDAPLPGAFALKGEEPEVEEPESTMAEAGDKTPVGSFDAPIPSESEAKAEGGAEQSAASPNQGSQGETPEAKEAGSADGAETDGAGGNADAGGGKE
;
A
#
# COMPACT_ATOMS: atom_id res chain seq x y z
N MET A 1 9.93 -20.08 -40.26
CA MET A 1 10.27 -20.85 -39.04
C MET A 1 9.42 -20.31 -37.91
N ALA A 2 8.40 -21.05 -37.48
CA ALA A 2 7.58 -20.64 -36.34
C ALA A 2 8.50 -20.56 -35.11
N HIS A 3 8.58 -19.38 -34.50
CA HIS A 3 9.29 -19.19 -33.24
C HIS A 3 8.50 -19.91 -32.17
N ASN A 4 8.79 -21.19 -31.97
CA ASN A 4 8.24 -21.96 -30.86
C ASN A 4 8.69 -21.25 -29.57
N PRO A 5 7.78 -20.64 -28.78
CA PRO A 5 8.17 -19.98 -27.55
C PRO A 5 8.71 -21.06 -26.62
N GLN A 6 10.02 -21.03 -26.39
CA GLN A 6 10.67 -21.90 -25.40
C GLN A 6 9.89 -21.79 -24.07
N PRO A 7 9.55 -22.91 -23.41
CA PRO A 7 8.98 -22.83 -22.07
C PRO A 7 10.01 -22.13 -21.17
N MET A 8 9.71 -20.88 -20.79
CA MET A 8 10.53 -20.12 -19.86
C MET A 8 10.72 -20.95 -18.58
N PRO A 9 11.89 -20.84 -17.89
CA PRO A 9 12.23 -21.71 -16.78
C PRO A 9 11.06 -21.78 -15.79
N ALA A 10 10.59 -23.01 -15.57
CA ALA A 10 9.49 -23.32 -14.67
C ALA A 10 9.68 -22.55 -13.37
N GLN A 11 8.84 -21.53 -13.15
CA GLN A 11 8.83 -20.85 -11.86
C GLN A 11 8.49 -21.94 -10.84
N SER A 12 9.30 -22.06 -9.77
CA SER A 12 9.26 -23.15 -8.78
C SER A 12 8.00 -23.16 -7.90
N GLN A 13 6.90 -22.62 -8.41
CA GLN A 13 5.68 -22.38 -7.71
C GLN A 13 4.79 -23.60 -7.89
N LYS A 14 4.82 -24.47 -6.87
CA LYS A 14 4.16 -25.79 -6.88
C LYS A 14 2.63 -25.72 -6.82
N ARG A 15 2.08 -24.59 -6.37
CA ARG A 15 0.63 -24.35 -6.23
C ARG A 15 0.27 -22.89 -6.40
N THR A 16 -1.03 -22.60 -6.51
CA THR A 16 -1.52 -21.23 -6.68
C THR A 16 -1.22 -20.36 -5.46
N GLY A 17 -1.06 -19.05 -5.70
CA GLY A 17 -1.19 -18.06 -4.63
C GLY A 17 -2.65 -17.66 -4.42
N ILE A 18 -2.86 -16.66 -3.58
CA ILE A 18 -4.18 -16.08 -3.31
C ILE A 18 -4.13 -14.55 -3.47
N ILE A 19 -5.31 -13.94 -3.60
CA ILE A 19 -5.48 -12.49 -3.53
C ILE A 19 -6.16 -12.18 -2.21
N GLY A 20 -5.67 -11.17 -1.51
CA GLY A 20 -6.30 -10.67 -0.30
C GLY A 20 -6.24 -9.15 -0.21
N LYS A 21 -6.96 -8.61 0.76
CA LYS A 21 -7.03 -7.20 1.08
C LYS A 21 -6.43 -6.96 2.46
N LYS A 22 -5.49 -6.03 2.53
CA LYS A 22 -4.84 -5.64 3.79
C LYS A 22 -5.84 -4.88 4.67
N LEU A 23 -6.32 -5.48 5.76
CA LEU A 23 -7.27 -4.83 6.67
C LEU A 23 -6.57 -3.89 7.66
N GLY A 24 -5.34 -4.20 8.06
CA GLY A 24 -4.62 -3.41 9.05
C GLY A 24 -3.54 -4.20 9.74
N MET A 25 -2.99 -3.62 10.81
CA MET A 25 -2.00 -4.26 11.67
C MET A 25 -2.60 -4.44 13.06
N THR A 26 -2.25 -5.55 13.69
CA THR A 26 -2.58 -5.88 15.07
C THR A 26 -1.36 -6.50 15.74
N ARG A 27 -1.49 -6.80 17.03
CA ARG A 27 -0.48 -7.53 17.80
C ARG A 27 -1.09 -8.84 18.30
N LEU A 28 -0.28 -9.90 18.24
CA LEU A 28 -0.58 -11.17 18.88
C LEU A 28 0.46 -11.43 19.97
N TYR A 29 0.01 -12.03 21.06
CA TYR A 29 0.90 -12.58 22.09
C TYR A 29 0.98 -14.08 21.87
N THR A 30 2.20 -14.63 21.79
CA THR A 30 2.40 -16.08 21.75
C THR A 30 2.18 -16.67 23.14
N ALA A 31 2.04 -17.99 23.23
CA ALA A 31 1.96 -18.69 24.52
C ALA A 31 3.17 -18.42 25.43
N GLU A 32 4.32 -18.11 24.84
CA GLU A 32 5.57 -17.74 25.52
C GLU A 32 5.59 -16.27 26.02
N GLY A 33 4.50 -15.52 25.80
CA GLY A 33 4.41 -14.11 26.17
C GLY A 33 5.12 -13.15 25.21
N THR A 34 5.66 -13.63 24.09
CA THR A 34 6.34 -12.78 23.10
C THR A 34 5.33 -11.97 22.29
N HIS A 35 5.60 -10.67 22.13
CA HIS A 35 4.79 -9.76 21.31
C HIS A 35 5.17 -9.86 19.82
N VAL A 36 4.22 -10.27 18.98
CA VAL A 36 4.41 -10.42 17.53
C VAL A 36 3.52 -9.43 16.76
N PRO A 37 4.10 -8.43 16.07
CA PRO A 37 3.33 -7.53 15.20
C PRO A 37 2.88 -8.28 13.94
N CYS A 38 1.58 -8.26 13.67
CA CYS A 38 0.97 -8.99 12.57
C CYS A 38 0.15 -8.06 11.68
N THR A 39 0.19 -8.27 10.37
CA THR A 39 -0.74 -7.68 9.42
C THR A 39 -1.89 -8.65 9.17
N VAL A 40 -3.12 -8.17 9.24
CA VAL A 40 -4.33 -8.94 8.92
C VAL A 40 -4.68 -8.75 7.45
N VAL A 41 -4.81 -9.85 6.72
CA VAL A 41 -5.22 -9.89 5.32
C VAL A 41 -6.51 -10.71 5.20
N SER A 42 -7.54 -10.15 4.55
CA SER A 42 -8.81 -10.83 4.28
C SER A 42 -8.88 -11.30 2.83
N LEU A 43 -9.45 -12.47 2.58
CA LEU A 43 -9.59 -13.03 1.24
C LEU A 43 -10.68 -12.36 0.38
N GLU A 44 -11.69 -11.75 1.00
CA GLU A 44 -12.88 -11.16 0.34
C GLU A 44 -13.43 -12.03 -0.83
N GLY A 45 -13.61 -13.33 -0.61
CA GLY A 45 -14.18 -14.25 -1.61
C GLY A 45 -13.27 -14.48 -2.82
N CYS A 46 -12.03 -14.90 -2.58
CA CYS A 46 -11.04 -15.22 -3.60
C CYS A 46 -11.45 -16.49 -4.37
N GLN A 47 -11.76 -16.35 -5.66
CA GLN A 47 -12.38 -17.40 -6.47
C GLN A 47 -11.69 -17.54 -7.83
N VAL A 48 -11.66 -18.75 -8.37
CA VAL A 48 -11.10 -19.05 -9.69
C VAL A 48 -12.02 -18.52 -10.78
N THR A 49 -11.50 -17.65 -11.65
CA THR A 49 -12.28 -17.04 -12.73
C THR A 49 -11.97 -17.61 -14.10
N ALA A 50 -10.73 -18.03 -14.37
CA ALA A 50 -10.36 -18.59 -15.66
C ALA A 50 -9.03 -19.35 -15.59
N HIS A 51 -8.84 -20.29 -16.52
CA HIS A 51 -7.56 -20.95 -16.75
C HIS A 51 -6.86 -20.35 -17.98
N ARG A 52 -5.54 -20.23 -17.89
CA ARG A 52 -4.63 -20.00 -19.01
C ARG A 52 -4.02 -21.34 -19.41
N THR A 53 -4.06 -21.65 -20.70
CA THR A 53 -3.56 -22.90 -21.25
C THR A 53 -2.44 -22.63 -22.25
N VAL A 54 -1.54 -23.61 -22.43
CA VAL A 54 -0.40 -23.47 -23.35
C VAL A 54 -0.86 -23.18 -24.77
N GLU A 55 -1.90 -23.87 -25.24
CA GLU A 55 -2.40 -23.74 -26.61
C GLU A 55 -2.96 -22.36 -26.94
N ARG A 56 -3.67 -21.73 -25.98
CA ARG A 56 -4.32 -20.43 -26.19
C ARG A 56 -3.41 -19.26 -25.84
N ASP A 57 -2.71 -19.33 -24.71
CA ASP A 57 -1.99 -18.18 -24.13
C ASP A 57 -0.47 -18.36 -24.14
N GLY A 58 0.04 -19.56 -24.45
CA GLY A 58 1.47 -19.87 -24.43
C GLY A 58 2.05 -20.15 -23.04
N TYR A 59 1.20 -20.22 -22.00
CA TYR A 59 1.61 -20.55 -20.64
C TYR A 59 0.43 -21.06 -19.80
N ILE A 60 0.77 -21.69 -18.67
CA ILE A 60 -0.20 -22.26 -17.74
C ILE A 60 -0.28 -21.35 -16.52
N ALA A 61 -1.49 -20.89 -16.23
CA ALA A 61 -1.76 -20.04 -15.09
C ALA A 61 -3.22 -20.12 -14.68
N LEU A 62 -3.43 -19.89 -13.40
CA LEU A 62 -4.75 -19.77 -12.81
C LEU A 62 -5.05 -18.29 -12.55
N GLN A 63 -6.18 -17.82 -13.08
CA GLN A 63 -6.67 -16.47 -12.84
C GLN A 63 -7.63 -16.48 -11.65
N LEU A 64 -7.28 -15.70 -10.64
CA LEU A 64 -8.08 -15.50 -9.44
C LEU A 64 -8.72 -14.12 -9.43
N GLY A 65 -9.91 -14.05 -8.86
CA GLY A 65 -10.63 -12.82 -8.58
C GLY A 65 -11.05 -12.71 -7.13
N ALA A 66 -10.85 -11.54 -6.52
CA ALA A 66 -11.25 -11.25 -5.15
C ALA A 66 -12.00 -9.91 -5.04
N GLY A 67 -12.82 -9.79 -3.99
CA GLY A 67 -13.69 -8.65 -3.71
C GLY A 67 -14.91 -8.60 -4.61
N THR A 68 -16.00 -8.02 -4.11
CA THR A 68 -17.23 -7.83 -4.89
C THR A 68 -17.18 -6.52 -5.68
N ALA A 69 -17.63 -6.55 -6.93
CA ALA A 69 -17.80 -5.38 -7.77
C ALA A 69 -19.26 -5.28 -8.26
N LYS A 70 -19.84 -4.08 -8.15
CA LYS A 70 -21.22 -3.85 -8.63
C LYS A 70 -21.27 -4.01 -10.14
N VAL A 71 -22.23 -4.80 -10.63
CA VAL A 71 -22.45 -5.09 -12.06
C VAL A 71 -22.49 -3.83 -12.93
N SER A 72 -23.09 -2.74 -12.43
CA SER A 72 -23.20 -1.47 -13.15
C SER A 72 -21.87 -0.73 -13.32
N ARG A 73 -20.87 -1.01 -12.46
CA ARG A 73 -19.51 -0.45 -12.54
C ARG A 73 -18.54 -1.36 -13.30
N THR A 74 -18.98 -2.55 -13.71
CA THR A 74 -18.16 -3.50 -14.47
C THR A 74 -18.39 -3.30 -15.97
N SER A 75 -17.31 -3.23 -16.73
CA SER A 75 -17.38 -3.09 -18.19
C SER A 75 -18.06 -4.32 -18.83
N LYS A 76 -18.73 -4.12 -19.97
CA LYS A 76 -19.44 -5.19 -20.71
C LYS A 76 -18.55 -6.42 -21.00
N PRO A 77 -17.29 -6.30 -21.49
CA PRO A 77 -16.45 -7.47 -21.75
C PRO A 77 -16.14 -8.25 -20.46
N MET A 78 -15.85 -7.56 -19.36
CA MET A 78 -15.59 -8.20 -18.08
C MET A 78 -16.83 -8.92 -17.53
N ARG A 79 -18.03 -8.38 -17.74
CA ARG A 79 -19.28 -9.07 -17.38
C ARG A 79 -19.43 -10.39 -18.13
N GLY A 80 -19.15 -10.41 -19.43
CA GLY A 80 -19.15 -11.65 -20.22
C GLY A 80 -18.10 -12.65 -19.73
N HIS A 81 -16.91 -12.17 -19.36
CA HIS A 81 -15.84 -12.99 -18.78
C HIS A 81 -16.29 -13.68 -17.48
N PHE A 82 -16.87 -12.92 -16.55
CA PHE A 82 -17.37 -13.48 -15.27
C PHE A 82 -18.59 -14.39 -15.46
N ALA A 83 -19.48 -14.07 -16.41
CA ALA A 83 -20.63 -14.90 -16.74
C ALA A 83 -20.23 -16.26 -17.30
N LYS A 84 -19.18 -16.32 -18.15
CA LYS A 84 -18.62 -17.58 -18.66
C LYS A 84 -18.09 -18.47 -17.53
N ALA A 85 -17.52 -17.85 -16.49
CA ALA A 85 -17.04 -18.56 -15.31
C ALA A 85 -18.16 -18.93 -14.32
N GLY A 86 -19.37 -18.37 -14.48
CA GLY A 86 -20.48 -18.53 -13.54
C GLY A 86 -20.18 -17.92 -12.16
N VAL A 87 -19.38 -16.85 -12.12
CA VAL A 87 -18.88 -16.18 -10.90
C VAL A 87 -19.37 -14.73 -10.89
N GLU A 88 -19.62 -14.18 -9.70
CA GLU A 88 -19.95 -12.76 -9.54
C GLU A 88 -18.79 -11.83 -9.97
N PRO A 89 -19.07 -10.62 -10.46
CA PRO A 89 -18.00 -9.70 -10.84
C PRO A 89 -17.05 -9.39 -9.68
N LYS A 90 -15.77 -9.67 -9.90
CA LYS A 90 -14.72 -9.45 -8.89
C LYS A 90 -14.02 -8.11 -9.06
N ARG A 91 -13.56 -7.52 -7.95
CA ARG A 91 -12.92 -6.20 -7.94
C ARG A 91 -11.45 -6.22 -8.34
N LYS A 92 -10.71 -7.25 -7.95
CA LYS A 92 -9.30 -7.41 -8.31
C LYS A 92 -9.10 -8.76 -8.96
N LEU A 93 -8.40 -8.76 -10.09
CA LEU A 93 -7.93 -9.96 -10.78
C LEU A 93 -6.41 -10.04 -10.71
N ALA A 94 -5.89 -11.24 -10.56
CA ALA A 94 -4.48 -11.56 -10.70
C ALA A 94 -4.30 -12.98 -11.24
N GLU A 95 -3.16 -13.22 -11.87
CA GLU A 95 -2.80 -14.51 -12.42
C GLU A 95 -1.61 -15.09 -11.66
N PHE A 96 -1.68 -16.38 -11.38
CA PHE A 96 -0.63 -17.15 -10.74
C PHE A 96 -0.20 -18.26 -11.68
N ARG A 97 1.10 -18.30 -12.00
CA ARG A 97 1.66 -19.41 -12.77
C ARG A 97 1.67 -20.64 -11.89
N VAL A 98 1.11 -21.73 -12.41
CA VAL A 98 0.98 -23.02 -11.73
C VAL A 98 1.31 -24.12 -12.74
N PRO A 99 1.82 -25.27 -12.28
CA PRO A 99 1.96 -26.46 -13.10
C PRO A 99 0.58 -27.09 -13.40
N GLU A 100 0.53 -28.01 -14.36
CA GLU A 100 -0.73 -28.64 -14.83
C GLU A 100 -1.45 -29.44 -13.75
N ASP A 101 -0.69 -30.06 -12.85
CA ASP A 101 -1.15 -30.83 -11.70
C ASP A 101 -1.78 -29.95 -10.60
N ALA A 102 -1.54 -28.64 -10.62
CA ALA A 102 -2.05 -27.70 -9.62
C ALA A 102 -3.20 -26.81 -10.13
N LEU A 103 -3.90 -27.23 -11.18
CA LEU A 103 -5.08 -26.53 -11.70
C LEU A 103 -6.32 -26.84 -10.86
N ILE A 104 -6.87 -25.81 -10.22
CA ILE A 104 -8.14 -25.88 -9.48
C ILE A 104 -9.28 -25.49 -10.42
N GLU A 105 -10.45 -26.12 -10.27
CA GLU A 105 -11.61 -25.88 -11.13
C GLU A 105 -12.13 -24.42 -11.11
N ILE A 106 -12.69 -23.98 -12.24
CA ILE A 106 -13.28 -22.65 -12.38
C ILE A 106 -14.51 -22.54 -11.46
N GLY A 107 -14.58 -21.45 -10.69
CA GLY A 107 -15.66 -21.22 -9.73
C GLY A 107 -15.39 -21.75 -8.32
N ALA A 108 -14.30 -22.49 -8.09
CA ALA A 108 -13.88 -22.86 -6.75
C ALA A 108 -13.43 -21.63 -5.94
N THR A 109 -13.76 -21.60 -4.65
CA THR A 109 -13.39 -20.51 -3.72
C THR A 109 -12.23 -20.96 -2.84
N LEU A 110 -11.13 -20.22 -2.84
CA LEU A 110 -9.97 -20.50 -1.98
C LEU A 110 -10.24 -20.09 -0.53
N THR A 111 -9.89 -20.97 0.41
CA THR A 111 -10.06 -20.73 1.85
C THR A 111 -8.74 -20.29 2.51
N ALA A 112 -8.81 -19.82 3.77
CA ALA A 112 -7.63 -19.35 4.50
C ALA A 112 -6.64 -20.47 4.83
N ASP A 113 -7.11 -21.73 4.92
CA ASP A 113 -6.30 -22.93 5.15
C ASP A 113 -5.36 -23.27 4.00
N HIS A 114 -5.43 -22.51 2.90
CA HIS A 114 -4.44 -22.60 1.84
C HIS A 114 -3.01 -22.38 2.38
N PHE A 115 -2.85 -21.63 3.47
CA PHE A 115 -1.60 -21.53 4.19
C PHE A 115 -1.66 -22.13 5.58
N VAL A 116 -0.58 -22.79 5.96
CA VAL A 116 -0.43 -23.38 7.28
C VAL A 116 0.30 -22.39 8.20
N PRO A 117 -0.07 -22.26 9.48
CA PRO A 117 0.71 -21.50 10.46
C PRO A 117 2.18 -21.95 10.49
N GLY A 118 3.11 -21.01 10.62
CA GLY A 118 4.57 -21.24 10.53
C GLY A 118 5.14 -21.21 9.10
N GLN A 119 4.29 -21.29 8.08
CA GLN A 119 4.73 -21.25 6.68
C GLN A 119 5.37 -19.90 6.30
N ARG A 120 6.36 -19.95 5.40
CA ARG A 120 6.96 -18.76 4.79
C ARG A 120 6.28 -18.40 3.47
N VAL A 121 5.91 -17.13 3.34
CA VAL A 121 5.20 -16.57 2.20
C VAL A 121 5.88 -15.31 1.66
N ASP A 122 5.73 -15.08 0.36
CA ASP A 122 6.10 -13.82 -0.29
C ASP A 122 4.82 -13.02 -0.57
N VAL A 123 4.80 -11.75 -0.16
CA VAL A 123 3.64 -10.87 -0.34
C VAL A 123 3.97 -9.77 -1.33
N VAL A 124 3.15 -9.65 -2.36
CA VAL A 124 3.29 -8.67 -3.43
C VAL A 124 2.17 -7.66 -3.32
N GLY A 125 2.50 -6.38 -3.35
CA GLY A 125 1.52 -5.29 -3.30
C GLY A 125 2.05 -4.03 -3.95
N THR A 126 1.16 -3.05 -4.12
CA THR A 126 1.56 -1.71 -4.55
C THR A 126 1.99 -0.92 -3.32
N SER A 127 3.22 -0.39 -3.35
CA SER A 127 3.76 0.43 -2.27
C SER A 127 3.01 1.76 -2.12
N VAL A 128 3.00 2.33 -0.91
CA VAL A 128 2.33 3.61 -0.65
C VAL A 128 3.01 4.72 -1.48
N GLY A 129 2.23 5.40 -2.32
CA GLY A 129 2.66 6.57 -3.07
C GLY A 129 3.02 7.74 -2.14
N LYS A 130 4.18 8.36 -2.38
CA LYS A 130 4.67 9.53 -1.64
C LYS A 130 4.76 10.77 -2.53
N GLY A 131 4.23 10.72 -3.75
CA GLY A 131 4.27 11.79 -4.74
C GLY A 131 5.68 12.09 -5.24
N PHE A 132 5.94 13.35 -5.59
CA PHE A 132 7.27 13.82 -5.98
C PHE A 132 8.16 13.96 -4.72
N ALA A 133 9.17 13.12 -4.60
CA ALA A 133 10.10 13.10 -3.48
C ALA A 133 11.48 13.68 -3.88
N GLY A 134 12.02 14.57 -3.04
CA GLY A 134 13.38 15.09 -3.19
C GLY A 134 14.47 14.02 -2.95
N GLY A 135 15.71 14.32 -3.32
CA GLY A 135 16.85 13.39 -3.22
C GLY A 135 17.05 12.76 -1.83
N MET A 136 16.91 13.55 -0.77
CA MET A 136 17.04 13.06 0.61
C MET A 136 15.99 11.98 0.95
N LYS A 137 14.70 12.22 0.64
CA LYS A 137 13.61 11.28 0.98
C LYS A 137 13.60 10.05 0.06
N ARG A 138 13.96 10.23 -1.20
CA ARG A 138 13.90 9.16 -2.22
C ARG A 138 15.08 8.20 -2.14
N HIS A 139 16.28 8.73 -1.87
CA HIS A 139 17.53 7.97 -1.94
C HIS A 139 18.36 7.99 -0.65
N ASN A 140 17.83 8.58 0.44
CA ASN A 140 18.54 8.74 1.72
C ASN A 140 19.86 9.52 1.58
N PHE A 141 19.91 10.51 0.69
CA PHE A 141 21.08 11.39 0.57
C PHE A 141 21.27 12.24 1.83
N GLY A 142 22.55 12.50 2.17
CA GLY A 142 22.90 13.52 3.15
C GLY A 142 22.49 14.92 2.66
N GLY A 143 22.18 15.81 3.59
CA GLY A 143 22.01 17.24 3.31
C GLY A 143 23.33 17.99 3.47
N LEU A 144 23.33 19.27 3.10
CA LEU A 144 24.42 20.17 3.47
C LEU A 144 24.25 20.64 4.93
N ARG A 145 25.28 21.28 5.48
CA ARG A 145 25.23 21.86 6.83
C ARG A 145 24.07 22.85 6.94
N ALA A 146 23.42 22.88 8.09
CA ALA A 146 22.36 23.85 8.40
C ALA A 146 22.91 25.25 8.77
N SER A 147 24.19 25.32 9.16
CA SER A 147 24.88 26.54 9.58
C SER A 147 26.23 26.69 8.85
N HIS A 148 27.01 27.70 9.21
CA HIS A 148 28.33 28.03 8.62
C HIS A 148 28.25 28.42 7.13
N GLY A 149 27.36 29.35 6.79
CA GLY A 149 27.38 30.05 5.50
C GLY A 149 26.73 29.29 4.33
N VAL A 150 26.04 28.18 4.57
CA VAL A 150 25.25 27.50 3.53
C VAL A 150 24.03 28.34 3.17
N SER A 151 23.97 28.85 1.94
CA SER A 151 22.82 29.60 1.43
C SER A 151 21.88 28.70 0.62
N ILE A 152 20.65 28.51 1.11
CA ILE A 152 19.47 27.92 0.41
C ILE A 152 19.60 26.43 0.02
N SER A 153 20.81 25.86 0.05
CA SER A 153 21.14 24.55 -0.53
C SER A 153 21.12 23.38 0.46
N HIS A 154 20.59 23.58 1.67
CA HIS A 154 20.53 22.60 2.77
C HIS A 154 20.03 21.21 2.35
N ARG A 155 19.05 21.16 1.45
CA ARG A 155 18.40 19.93 0.95
C ARG A 155 18.66 19.67 -0.53
N SER A 156 19.62 20.36 -1.11
CA SER A 156 19.99 20.21 -2.52
C SER A 156 20.59 18.83 -2.80
N HIS A 157 20.63 18.45 -4.07
CA HIS A 157 21.11 17.14 -4.51
C HIS A 157 22.65 17.03 -4.53
N GLY A 158 23.35 18.15 -4.35
CA GLY A 158 24.79 18.25 -4.59
C GLY A 158 25.15 18.11 -6.07
N SER A 159 26.40 17.75 -6.35
CA SER A 159 26.90 17.58 -7.72
C SER A 159 26.27 16.36 -8.42
N THR A 160 25.83 16.56 -9.67
CA THR A 160 25.19 15.53 -10.50
C THR A 160 26.18 14.83 -11.44
N GLY A 161 27.30 15.46 -11.78
CA GLY A 161 28.28 15.00 -12.77
C GLY A 161 29.69 15.55 -12.57
N GLN A 162 30.58 15.19 -13.50
CA GLN A 162 31.94 15.74 -13.59
C GLN A 162 31.97 16.91 -14.57
N CYS A 163 33.11 17.59 -14.69
CA CYS A 163 33.33 18.71 -15.62
C CYS A 163 33.44 18.24 -17.08
N GLN A 164 34.63 18.30 -17.69
CA GLN A 164 34.81 18.09 -19.13
C GLN A 164 34.49 16.66 -19.60
N ASP A 165 35.09 15.65 -18.96
CA ASP A 165 34.85 14.24 -19.28
C ASP A 165 34.05 13.61 -18.14
N PRO A 166 32.82 13.09 -18.37
CA PRO A 166 32.15 12.73 -19.63
C PRO A 166 31.19 13.79 -20.23
N GLY A 167 31.17 15.02 -19.70
CA GLY A 167 30.33 16.12 -20.22
C GLY A 167 28.81 15.89 -20.16
N LYS A 168 28.35 14.89 -19.40
CA LYS A 168 26.93 14.52 -19.27
C LYS A 168 26.62 13.84 -17.94
N VAL A 169 25.34 13.83 -17.57
CA VAL A 169 24.86 13.02 -16.45
C VAL A 169 24.59 11.59 -16.93
N PHE A 170 25.13 10.58 -16.22
CA PHE A 170 24.89 9.18 -16.55
C PHE A 170 23.42 8.76 -16.37
N LYS A 171 22.95 7.84 -17.23
CA LYS A 171 21.62 7.23 -17.10
C LYS A 171 21.52 6.48 -15.77
N GLY A 172 20.36 6.54 -15.13
CA GLY A 172 20.13 5.92 -13.82
C GLY A 172 20.72 6.71 -12.64
N LYS A 173 21.28 7.91 -12.86
CA LYS A 173 21.68 8.80 -11.76
C LYS A 173 20.49 9.07 -10.84
N LYS A 174 20.72 8.86 -9.54
CA LYS A 174 19.74 9.10 -8.48
C LYS A 174 19.41 10.58 -8.36
N MET A 175 18.16 10.96 -8.63
CA MET A 175 17.63 12.33 -8.54
C MET A 175 16.26 12.34 -7.86
N ALA A 176 15.70 13.52 -7.58
CA ALA A 176 14.30 13.67 -7.19
C ALA A 176 13.35 13.07 -8.23
N GLY A 177 12.13 12.73 -7.79
CA GLY A 177 11.11 12.21 -8.69
C GLY A 177 10.00 11.47 -7.95
N HIS A 178 9.08 10.87 -8.71
CA HIS A 178 7.99 10.08 -8.14
C HIS A 178 8.53 8.92 -7.29
N MET A 179 8.00 8.76 -6.08
CA MET A 179 8.37 7.71 -5.14
C MET A 179 7.13 6.96 -4.65
N GLY A 180 7.20 5.63 -4.62
CA GLY A 180 6.06 4.77 -4.27
C GLY A 180 5.18 4.48 -5.47
N ASP A 181 3.98 3.94 -5.21
CA ASP A 181 3.03 3.45 -6.22
C ASP A 181 3.60 2.40 -7.20
N VAL A 182 4.71 1.78 -6.80
CA VAL A 182 5.34 0.70 -7.55
C VAL A 182 5.00 -0.64 -6.91
N ARG A 183 4.91 -1.68 -7.74
CA ARG A 183 4.73 -3.06 -7.28
C ARG A 183 6.01 -3.54 -6.59
N VAL A 184 5.89 -3.93 -5.33
CA VAL A 184 7.00 -4.42 -4.50
C VAL A 184 6.64 -5.79 -3.94
N THR A 185 7.64 -6.65 -3.80
CA THR A 185 7.51 -7.96 -3.14
C THR A 185 8.29 -7.93 -1.83
N THR A 186 7.62 -8.21 -0.72
CA THR A 186 8.28 -8.49 0.56
C THR A 186 8.37 -10.00 0.71
N GLN A 187 9.58 -10.52 0.88
CA GLN A 187 9.84 -11.94 0.87
C GLN A 187 9.94 -12.51 2.28
N ASN A 188 9.73 -13.82 2.42
CA ASN A 188 10.01 -14.60 3.63
C ASN A 188 9.23 -14.12 4.88
N LEU A 189 8.01 -13.64 4.68
CA LEU A 189 7.11 -13.33 5.79
C LEU A 189 6.53 -14.63 6.36
N GLU A 190 6.25 -14.64 7.65
CA GLU A 190 5.76 -15.83 8.36
C GLU A 190 4.25 -15.74 8.54
N VAL A 191 3.51 -16.81 8.27
CA VAL A 191 2.09 -16.90 8.61
C VAL A 191 2.00 -17.29 10.09
N VAL A 192 1.40 -16.44 10.91
CA VAL A 192 1.30 -16.67 12.36
C VAL A 192 0.06 -17.49 12.70
N ARG A 193 -1.06 -17.16 12.06
CA ARG A 193 -2.35 -17.79 12.28
C ARG A 193 -3.25 -17.60 11.07
N THR A 194 -4.10 -18.58 10.81
CA THR A 194 -5.22 -18.51 9.87
C THR A 194 -6.53 -18.59 10.64
N ASP A 195 -7.56 -17.93 10.11
CA ASP A 195 -8.93 -17.97 10.63
C ASP A 195 -9.85 -18.21 9.42
N VAL A 196 -10.36 -19.44 9.34
CA VAL A 196 -11.11 -19.97 8.19
C VAL A 196 -12.50 -19.40 8.15
N ALA A 197 -13.19 -19.39 9.29
CA ALA A 197 -14.55 -18.89 9.43
C ALA A 197 -14.66 -17.44 8.97
N ARG A 198 -13.65 -16.61 9.25
CA ARG A 198 -13.62 -15.20 8.81
C ARG A 198 -12.83 -14.96 7.52
N GLY A 199 -12.18 -15.98 6.97
CA GLY A 199 -11.31 -15.88 5.80
C GLY A 199 -10.14 -14.90 5.99
N LEU A 200 -9.50 -14.93 7.16
CA LEU A 200 -8.39 -14.04 7.53
C LEU A 200 -7.06 -14.81 7.63
N ILE A 201 -5.99 -14.15 7.20
CA ILE A 201 -4.62 -14.62 7.30
C ILE A 201 -3.81 -13.57 8.05
N LEU A 202 -3.13 -13.99 9.11
CA LEU A 202 -2.28 -13.12 9.92
C LEU A 202 -0.82 -13.37 9.54
N VAL A 203 -0.21 -12.36 8.93
CA VAL A 203 1.17 -12.40 8.45
C VAL A 203 2.05 -11.57 9.37
N LYS A 204 3.16 -12.14 9.86
CA LYS A 204 4.12 -11.45 10.71
C LYS A 204 4.79 -10.29 9.97
N GLY A 205 4.81 -9.13 10.60
CA GLY A 205 5.50 -7.95 10.11
C GLY A 205 4.69 -7.10 9.13
N ALA A 206 5.41 -6.35 8.30
CA ALA A 206 4.84 -5.34 7.42
C ALA A 206 4.59 -5.87 6.00
N VAL A 207 3.36 -5.66 5.53
CA VAL A 207 2.95 -5.94 4.15
C VAL A 207 2.97 -4.65 3.32
N PRO A 208 3.43 -4.68 2.06
CA PRO A 208 3.47 -3.49 1.21
C PRO A 208 2.06 -2.93 0.94
N GLY A 209 1.96 -1.60 0.92
CA GLY A 209 0.73 -0.87 0.61
C GLY A 209 -0.04 -0.35 1.82
N SER A 210 -1.03 0.49 1.55
CA SER A 210 -1.91 1.08 2.55
C SER A 210 -2.99 0.11 3.03
N LYS A 211 -3.64 0.42 4.14
CA LYS A 211 -4.86 -0.27 4.59
C LYS A 211 -5.94 -0.18 3.51
N GLY A 212 -6.63 -1.29 3.26
CA GLY A 212 -7.61 -1.46 2.18
C GLY A 212 -6.99 -1.81 0.82
N GLY A 213 -5.66 -1.81 0.69
CA GLY A 213 -4.96 -2.20 -0.52
C GLY A 213 -5.03 -3.69 -0.81
N TRP A 214 -5.02 -4.04 -2.09
CA TRP A 214 -4.95 -5.43 -2.56
C TRP A 214 -3.52 -5.95 -2.56
N VAL A 215 -3.36 -7.18 -2.09
CA VAL A 215 -2.08 -7.88 -2.02
C VAL A 215 -2.25 -9.28 -2.59
N MET A 216 -1.18 -9.79 -3.20
CA MET A 216 -1.08 -11.17 -3.66
C MET A 216 -0.14 -11.90 -2.72
N ILE A 217 -0.58 -13.02 -2.16
CA ILE A 217 0.23 -13.86 -1.28
C ILE A 217 0.55 -15.13 -2.04
N LYS A 218 1.82 -15.52 -2.04
CA LYS A 218 2.30 -16.75 -2.65
C LYS A 218 3.27 -17.45 -1.70
N ASP A 219 3.52 -18.73 -1.94
CA ASP A 219 4.57 -19.45 -1.23
C ASP A 219 5.94 -18.80 -1.45
N ALA A 220 6.79 -18.82 -0.42
CA ALA A 220 8.11 -18.22 -0.50
C ALA A 220 9.02 -18.96 -1.50
N ILE A 221 9.65 -18.22 -2.41
CA ILE A 221 10.55 -18.83 -3.40
C ILE A 221 11.84 -19.37 -2.74
N LYS A 222 12.29 -18.71 -1.66
CA LYS A 222 13.59 -18.98 -1.03
C LYS A 222 13.56 -19.99 0.11
N LYS A 223 12.38 -20.46 0.51
CA LYS A 223 12.20 -21.37 1.65
C LYS A 223 11.39 -22.58 1.21
N PRO A 224 11.69 -23.77 1.76
CA PRO A 224 10.91 -24.96 1.43
C PRO A 224 9.47 -24.80 1.91
N LEU A 225 8.56 -25.42 1.18
CA LEU A 225 7.17 -25.56 1.59
C LEU A 225 7.11 -26.54 2.78
N PRO A 226 6.32 -26.26 3.83
CA PRO A 226 6.08 -27.23 4.89
C PRO A 226 5.34 -28.45 4.33
N GLU A 227 5.55 -29.61 4.96
CA GLU A 227 4.99 -30.89 4.51
C GLU A 227 3.46 -30.93 4.64
N ASP A 228 2.92 -30.22 5.64
CA ASP A 228 1.48 -30.16 5.91
C ASP A 228 0.70 -29.24 4.96
N ALA A 229 1.36 -28.58 4.00
CA ALA A 229 0.71 -27.64 3.11
C ALA A 229 -0.20 -28.36 2.09
N PRO A 230 -1.48 -27.96 1.96
CA PRO A 230 -2.39 -28.61 1.02
C PRO A 230 -1.96 -28.37 -0.43
N LEU A 231 -1.92 -29.44 -1.22
CA LEU A 231 -1.68 -29.47 -2.67
C LEU A 231 -2.92 -30.09 -3.33
N PRO A 232 -3.53 -29.45 -4.35
CA PRO A 232 -3.14 -28.21 -5.05
C PRO A 232 -3.52 -26.91 -4.32
N GLY A 233 -4.25 -27.01 -3.22
CA GLY A 233 -4.66 -25.90 -2.35
C GLY A 233 -5.88 -26.27 -1.52
N ALA A 234 -6.25 -25.43 -0.54
CA ALA A 234 -7.50 -25.58 0.18
C ALA A 234 -8.59 -24.73 -0.49
N PHE A 235 -9.66 -25.37 -0.93
CA PHE A 235 -10.75 -24.71 -1.64
C PHE A 235 -12.09 -25.37 -1.38
N ALA A 236 -13.15 -24.58 -1.38
CA ALA A 236 -14.53 -25.04 -1.37
C ALA A 236 -15.08 -25.02 -2.80
N LEU A 237 -15.71 -26.11 -3.22
CA LEU A 237 -16.42 -26.19 -4.48
C LEU A 237 -17.77 -25.47 -4.37
N LYS A 238 -18.33 -25.10 -5.52
CA LYS A 238 -19.51 -24.24 -5.62
C LYS A 238 -20.72 -24.88 -4.92
N GLY A 239 -21.07 -24.38 -3.72
CA GLY A 239 -22.26 -24.82 -2.96
C GLY A 239 -21.97 -25.32 -1.55
N GLU A 240 -20.72 -25.53 -1.17
CA GLU A 240 -20.31 -25.82 0.21
C GLU A 240 -19.87 -24.52 0.88
N GLU A 241 -20.73 -23.96 1.73
CA GLU A 241 -20.27 -23.00 2.74
C GLU A 241 -19.37 -23.75 3.73
N PRO A 242 -18.27 -23.15 4.22
CA PRO A 242 -17.41 -23.84 5.16
C PRO A 242 -18.22 -24.20 6.41
N GLU A 243 -18.21 -25.49 6.79
CA GLU A 243 -18.83 -25.97 8.02
C GLU A 243 -18.30 -25.14 9.20
N VAL A 244 -19.17 -24.25 9.71
CA VAL A 244 -18.95 -23.53 10.94
C VAL A 244 -19.43 -24.45 12.05
N GLU A 245 -18.51 -25.20 12.66
CA GLU A 245 -18.78 -25.78 13.97
C GLU A 245 -18.90 -24.64 14.98
N GLU A 246 -20.14 -24.20 15.23
CA GLU A 246 -20.47 -23.45 16.43
C GLU A 246 -20.32 -24.40 17.63
N PRO A 247 -19.47 -24.12 18.63
CA PRO A 247 -19.50 -24.90 19.86
C PRO A 247 -20.78 -24.56 20.62
N GLU A 248 -21.75 -25.47 20.58
CA GLU A 248 -22.94 -25.49 21.41
C GLU A 248 -22.54 -25.44 22.91
N SER A 249 -22.81 -24.32 23.56
CA SER A 249 -22.79 -24.23 25.03
C SER A 249 -24.06 -24.90 25.56
N THR A 250 -23.95 -26.16 25.97
CA THR A 250 -24.97 -26.82 26.77
C THR A 250 -25.05 -26.16 28.15
N MET A 251 -26.28 -25.86 28.54
CA MET A 251 -26.63 -25.24 29.80
C MET A 251 -26.33 -26.17 30.98
N ALA A 252 -25.80 -25.60 32.06
CA ALA A 252 -25.99 -26.12 33.41
C ALA A 252 -26.48 -24.96 34.29
N GLU A 253 -27.78 -24.97 34.56
CA GLU A 253 -28.45 -24.17 35.57
C GLU A 253 -28.44 -24.96 36.89
N ALA A 254 -27.83 -24.41 37.93
CA ALA A 254 -28.20 -24.65 39.32
C ALA A 254 -27.82 -23.40 40.12
N GLY A 255 -28.83 -22.65 40.53
CA GLY A 255 -28.69 -21.32 41.12
C GLY A 255 -28.32 -21.28 42.59
N ASP A 256 -27.93 -20.09 43.03
CA ASP A 256 -28.30 -19.56 44.33
C ASP A 256 -28.52 -18.04 44.23
N LYS A 257 -29.49 -17.54 44.98
CA LYS A 257 -30.10 -16.21 44.90
C LYS A 257 -29.44 -15.23 45.89
N THR A 258 -28.77 -14.19 45.36
CA THR A 258 -28.92 -12.73 45.65
C THR A 258 -28.76 -12.22 47.13
N PRO A 259 -28.63 -10.90 47.43
CA PRO A 259 -28.60 -9.73 46.54
C PRO A 259 -27.70 -8.51 46.92
N VAL A 260 -27.80 -7.51 46.02
CA VAL A 260 -27.63 -6.04 46.14
C VAL A 260 -26.23 -5.42 46.21
N GLY A 261 -25.99 -4.52 45.25
CA GLY A 261 -24.91 -3.55 45.28
C GLY A 261 -24.91 -2.65 44.03
N SER A 262 -25.99 -1.91 43.80
CA SER A 262 -26.08 -0.87 42.78
C SER A 262 -25.12 0.29 43.10
N PHE A 263 -24.24 0.64 42.18
CA PHE A 263 -23.63 1.97 42.13
C PHE A 263 -23.61 2.45 40.68
N ASP A 264 -24.72 3.11 40.34
CA ASP A 264 -24.81 4.03 39.21
C ASP A 264 -24.51 5.42 39.77
N ALA A 265 -23.51 6.10 39.21
CA ALA A 265 -23.33 7.54 39.42
C ALA A 265 -22.58 8.16 38.24
N PRO A 266 -22.98 9.38 37.82
CA PRO A 266 -22.89 9.82 36.44
C PRO A 266 -21.71 10.79 36.20
N ILE A 267 -21.33 10.89 34.93
CA ILE A 267 -20.39 11.89 34.41
C ILE A 267 -21.12 13.25 34.36
N PRO A 268 -20.58 14.34 34.94
CA PRO A 268 -21.06 15.68 34.63
C PRO A 268 -20.26 16.29 33.47
N SER A 269 -20.98 16.60 32.41
CA SER A 269 -20.60 17.56 31.37
C SER A 269 -21.08 18.95 31.78
N GLU A 270 -20.22 19.96 31.80
CA GLU A 270 -20.65 21.36 31.71
C GLU A 270 -19.71 22.18 30.83
N SER A 271 -20.35 22.87 29.88
CA SER A 271 -19.85 23.87 28.97
C SER A 271 -20.27 25.27 29.46
N GLU A 272 -19.32 26.21 29.39
CA GLU A 272 -19.48 27.67 29.24
C GLU A 272 -20.12 28.50 30.37
N ALA A 273 -19.35 29.45 30.96
CA ALA A 273 -19.46 30.88 30.58
C ALA A 273 -18.62 31.84 31.48
N LYS A 274 -17.94 32.75 30.76
CA LYS A 274 -17.64 34.17 31.03
C LYS A 274 -16.44 34.64 31.89
N ALA A 275 -15.74 35.56 31.23
CA ALA A 275 -14.67 36.44 31.65
C ALA A 275 -15.13 37.55 32.61
N GLU A 276 -14.19 38.04 33.43
CA GLU A 276 -13.95 39.45 33.70
C GLU A 276 -12.49 39.63 34.19
N GLY A 277 -11.85 40.72 33.76
CA GLY A 277 -10.42 40.98 33.93
C GLY A 277 -10.07 41.85 35.13
N GLY A 278 -8.77 41.92 35.41
CA GLY A 278 -8.15 42.88 36.33
C GLY A 278 -6.63 42.79 36.23
N ALA A 279 -6.00 43.88 35.81
CA ALA A 279 -4.56 44.01 35.61
C ALA A 279 -3.89 44.66 36.84
N GLU A 280 -2.65 44.25 37.15
CA GLU A 280 -1.71 45.09 37.90
C GLU A 280 -0.26 44.77 37.45
N GLN A 281 0.52 45.83 37.24
CA GLN A 281 1.89 45.86 36.69
C GLN A 281 2.93 46.23 37.78
N SER A 282 4.21 46.01 37.42
CA SER A 282 5.48 46.65 37.87
C SER A 282 6.46 45.65 38.51
N ALA A 283 7.78 45.66 38.29
CA ALA A 283 8.73 46.69 37.85
C ALA A 283 9.93 46.00 37.12
N ALA A 284 10.43 46.46 35.96
CA ALA A 284 11.35 47.58 35.65
C ALA A 284 12.86 47.26 35.79
N SER A 285 13.57 47.36 34.65
CA SER A 285 15.04 47.46 34.49
C SER A 285 15.59 48.84 34.91
N PRO A 286 16.92 49.04 34.87
CA PRO A 286 17.48 50.07 33.96
C PRO A 286 18.92 49.72 33.46
N ASN A 287 19.64 50.43 32.58
CA ASN A 287 19.45 51.29 31.39
C ASN A 287 20.88 51.72 30.97
N GLN A 288 21.10 52.02 29.68
CA GLN A 288 22.02 53.01 29.04
C GLN A 288 22.50 52.41 27.70
N GLY A 289 22.40 53.01 26.50
CA GLY A 289 22.03 54.37 26.08
C GLY A 289 23.22 55.07 25.40
N SER A 290 23.27 55.10 24.07
CA SER A 290 23.96 56.18 23.31
C SER A 290 23.49 56.25 21.84
N GLN A 291 23.26 57.49 21.41
CA GLN A 291 22.69 57.94 20.13
C GLN A 291 23.76 58.20 19.06
N GLY A 292 23.33 58.47 17.81
CA GLY A 292 24.11 59.14 16.76
C GLY A 292 23.86 58.52 15.37
N GLU A 293 22.87 58.94 14.58
CA GLU A 293 22.81 60.13 13.69
C GLU A 293 23.26 59.81 12.24
N THR A 294 22.34 59.96 11.29
CA THR A 294 22.52 59.86 9.84
C THR A 294 22.97 61.21 9.27
N PRO A 295 23.71 61.25 8.15
CA PRO A 295 23.27 62.14 7.08
C PRO A 295 23.34 61.56 5.66
N GLU A 296 22.50 62.17 4.81
CA GLU A 296 22.26 61.95 3.38
C GLU A 296 23.38 62.45 2.44
N ALA A 297 23.43 61.78 1.27
CA ALA A 297 23.59 62.27 -0.11
C ALA A 297 24.84 63.03 -0.60
N LYS A 298 25.42 62.52 -1.70
CA LYS A 298 25.62 63.29 -2.95
C LYS A 298 25.86 62.42 -4.20
N GLU A 299 25.24 62.87 -5.28
CA GLU A 299 25.14 62.33 -6.64
C GLU A 299 26.42 62.46 -7.50
N ALA A 300 26.52 61.59 -8.50
CA ALA A 300 26.71 61.89 -9.95
C ALA A 300 26.40 60.56 -10.70
N GLY A 301 25.40 60.43 -11.57
CA GLY A 301 25.22 61.10 -12.87
C GLY A 301 26.19 60.50 -13.89
N SER A 302 25.84 59.91 -15.04
CA SER A 302 24.64 60.01 -15.89
C SER A 302 24.71 59.01 -17.07
N ALA A 303 23.52 58.63 -17.59
CA ALA A 303 23.13 58.38 -19.01
C ALA A 303 23.88 57.28 -19.81
N ASP A 304 23.29 56.50 -20.72
CA ASP A 304 22.12 56.55 -21.62
C ASP A 304 21.75 55.08 -21.94
N GLY A 305 20.57 54.65 -22.37
CA GLY A 305 19.36 55.31 -22.85
C GLY A 305 18.37 54.20 -23.20
N ALA A 306 17.10 54.43 -22.90
CA ALA A 306 15.99 53.54 -23.22
C ALA A 306 15.53 53.74 -24.66
N GLU A 307 15.02 52.69 -25.31
CA GLU A 307 13.86 52.85 -26.18
C GLU A 307 13.03 51.57 -26.19
N THR A 308 11.84 51.70 -25.65
CA THR A 308 10.69 50.80 -25.80
C THR A 308 10.00 51.11 -27.13
N ASP A 309 9.52 50.08 -27.82
CA ASP A 309 8.20 50.15 -28.47
C ASP A 309 7.64 48.75 -28.72
N GLY A 310 6.35 48.59 -28.42
CA GLY A 310 5.60 47.36 -28.54
C GLY A 310 4.60 47.37 -29.68
N ALA A 311 4.21 46.17 -30.12
CA ALA A 311 2.93 45.80 -30.74
C ALA A 311 3.03 44.29 -31.02
N GLY A 312 2.14 43.41 -30.58
CA GLY A 312 0.70 43.45 -30.81
C GLY A 312 0.40 42.64 -32.08
N GLY A 313 0.19 41.33 -31.94
CA GLY A 313 -0.06 40.43 -33.07
C GLY A 313 -0.80 39.16 -32.65
N ASN A 314 -2.10 39.31 -32.40
CA ASN A 314 -3.09 38.24 -32.24
C ASN A 314 -3.58 37.85 -33.66
N ALA A 315 -3.61 36.57 -34.01
CA ALA A 315 -4.29 36.11 -35.23
C ALA A 315 -5.05 34.81 -34.94
N ASP A 316 -6.36 35.00 -34.95
CA ASP A 316 -7.46 34.08 -34.72
C ASP A 316 -7.76 33.20 -35.96
N ALA A 317 -8.61 32.22 -35.73
CA ALA A 317 -9.14 31.22 -36.63
C ALA A 317 -10.04 31.76 -37.77
N GLY A 318 -10.21 30.91 -38.79
CA GLY A 318 -11.22 30.97 -39.87
C GLY A 318 -10.65 30.25 -41.10
N GLY A 319 -11.21 29.16 -41.64
CA GLY A 319 -12.61 28.80 -41.82
C GLY A 319 -13.07 29.28 -43.21
N GLY A 320 -13.03 28.43 -44.24
CA GLY A 320 -13.53 28.78 -45.58
C GLY A 320 -13.36 27.69 -46.63
N LYS A 321 -14.48 27.21 -47.15
CA LYS A 321 -14.69 26.27 -48.26
C LYS A 321 -13.96 26.66 -49.54
N GLU A 322 -13.51 25.65 -50.30
CA GLU A 322 -14.00 25.29 -51.65
C GLU A 322 -13.72 23.80 -51.90
#